data_AF-A0A1D1ZGJ7-F1
#
_entry.id   AF-A0A1D1ZGJ7-F1
#
_cell.length_a   1.000
_cell.length_b   1.000
_cell.length_c   1.000
_cell.angle_alpha   90.00
_cell.angle_beta   90.00
_cell.angle_gamma   90.00
#
_symmetry.space_group_name_H-M   'P 1'
#
loop_
_entity.id
_entity.type
_entity.pdbx_description
1 polymer ?
#
loop_
_entity_poly.entity_id
_entity_poly.type
_entity_poly.pdbx_seq_one_letter_code
_entity_poly.pdbx_strand_id
1 'polypeptide(L)'
;APRRPLQCLLVKGWKPGSSWSFPRGKKSKDEEDHTCAIREVLEETGFDVSKLLKMDDCVEVVIGQQRVRLYIIAGVKEDTVFAPLTKKEISDISWFHIDELLPAGDDITSRGVNGLKLYMVAPFLTSLKAWISAHQLSTFQRSDTSAKGTCVWKAKNSSSGSTTSTEHALTRAGSGTPTDSKPGKSFRNFKFDTALILQAMETAFAVN
;
A
#
# COMPACT_ATOMS: atom_id res chain seq x y z
N ALA A 1 -5.70 -14.36 10.27
CA ALA A 1 -4.71 -13.31 9.98
C ALA A 1 -5.38 -11.94 10.13
N PRO A 2 -4.71 -10.90 10.62
CA PRO A 2 -5.29 -9.55 10.60
C PRO A 2 -5.60 -9.16 9.16
N ARG A 3 -6.79 -8.61 8.92
CA ARG A 3 -7.17 -8.07 7.61
C ARG A 3 -6.19 -6.97 7.26
N ARG A 4 -5.59 -7.02 6.06
CA ARG A 4 -4.80 -5.88 5.58
C ARG A 4 -5.71 -4.66 5.53
N PRO A 5 -5.25 -3.50 6.00
CA PRO A 5 -6.05 -2.30 5.98
C PRO A 5 -6.34 -1.92 4.52
N LEU A 6 -7.58 -1.49 4.28
CA LEU A 6 -8.01 -1.13 2.93
C LEU A 6 -7.49 0.26 2.58
N GLN A 7 -6.78 0.34 1.46
CA GLN A 7 -6.23 1.58 0.95
C GLN A 7 -6.73 1.83 -0.47
N CYS A 8 -6.75 3.10 -0.87
CA CYS A 8 -6.97 3.51 -2.25
C CYS A 8 -5.99 4.62 -2.64
N LEU A 9 -5.68 4.69 -3.93
CA LEU A 9 -4.77 5.69 -4.49
C LEU A 9 -5.54 6.98 -4.79
N LEU A 10 -5.03 8.11 -4.31
CA LEU A 10 -5.53 9.44 -4.64
C LEU A 10 -4.42 10.30 -5.22
N VAL A 11 -4.82 11.28 -6.03
CA VAL A 11 -3.94 12.28 -6.65
C VAL A 11 -4.30 13.67 -6.17
N LYS A 12 -3.32 14.58 -6.19
CA LYS A 12 -3.48 15.99 -5.83
C LYS A 12 -2.79 16.89 -6.85
N GLY A 13 -3.44 18.00 -7.20
CA GLY A 13 -2.88 19.00 -8.11
C GLY A 13 -1.95 20.02 -7.44
N TRP A 14 -1.21 20.77 -8.27
CA TRP A 14 -0.18 21.74 -7.82
C TRP A 14 -0.69 23.01 -7.16
N LYS A 15 -1.96 23.39 -7.39
CA LYS A 15 -2.46 24.67 -6.86
C LYS A 15 -2.44 24.65 -5.33
N PRO A 16 -2.02 25.73 -4.65
CA PRO A 16 -2.15 25.83 -3.20
C PRO A 16 -3.60 25.57 -2.77
N GLY A 17 -3.79 24.71 -1.77
CA GLY A 17 -5.12 24.32 -1.31
C GLY A 17 -5.88 23.36 -2.25
N SER A 18 -5.18 22.70 -3.18
CA SER A 18 -5.75 21.60 -3.98
C SER A 18 -6.23 20.47 -3.08
N SER A 19 -7.37 19.91 -3.46
CA SER A 19 -7.96 18.74 -2.82
C SER A 19 -7.33 17.46 -3.38
N TRP A 20 -7.36 16.40 -2.59
CA TRP A 20 -7.16 15.04 -3.06
C TRP A 20 -8.42 14.51 -3.72
N SER A 21 -8.26 13.75 -4.79
CA SER A 21 -9.36 13.08 -5.49
C SER A 21 -8.89 11.77 -6.12
N PHE A 22 -9.84 10.94 -6.55
CA PHE A 22 -9.53 9.82 -7.42
C PHE A 22 -8.98 10.31 -8.77
N PRO A 23 -8.08 9.54 -9.41
CA PRO A 23 -7.65 9.84 -10.77
C PRO A 23 -8.84 9.85 -11.73
N ARG A 24 -9.02 10.93 -12.47
CA ARG A 24 -10.18 11.11 -13.36
C ARG A 24 -9.97 12.26 -14.35
N GLY A 25 -10.64 12.17 -15.48
CA GLY A 25 -10.77 13.33 -16.37
C GLY A 25 -12.00 13.28 -17.25
N LYS A 26 -11.94 14.05 -18.34
CA LYS A 26 -13.09 14.28 -19.21
C LYS A 26 -13.02 13.32 -20.39
N LYS A 27 -14.16 12.72 -20.68
CA LYS A 27 -14.31 11.86 -21.86
C LYS A 27 -14.23 12.67 -23.15
N SER A 28 -13.45 12.18 -24.11
CA SER A 28 -13.34 12.74 -25.45
C SER A 28 -14.55 12.37 -26.33
N LYS A 29 -14.69 13.06 -27.46
CA LYS A 29 -15.71 12.70 -28.45
C LYS A 29 -15.42 11.31 -28.99
N ASP A 30 -16.46 10.47 -29.07
CA ASP A 30 -16.37 9.09 -29.59
C ASP A 30 -15.47 8.15 -28.75
N GLU A 31 -15.18 8.52 -27.50
CA GLU A 31 -14.43 7.69 -26.54
C GLU A 31 -15.38 6.90 -25.63
N GLU A 32 -15.06 5.63 -25.41
CA GLU A 32 -15.76 4.77 -24.45
C GLU A 32 -15.36 5.09 -23.01
N ASP A 33 -16.28 4.91 -22.06
CA ASP A 33 -16.05 5.31 -20.66
C ASP A 33 -14.83 4.61 -20.03
N HIS A 34 -14.60 3.34 -20.35
CA HIS A 34 -13.46 2.57 -19.83
C HIS A 34 -12.13 2.96 -20.49
N THR A 35 -12.14 3.29 -21.79
CA THR A 35 -10.97 3.79 -22.52
C THR A 35 -10.52 5.13 -21.95
N CYS A 36 -11.47 6.03 -21.67
CA CYS A 36 -11.20 7.27 -20.97
C CYS A 36 -10.55 7.03 -19.61
N ALA A 37 -11.10 6.12 -18.80
CA ALA A 37 -10.53 5.83 -17.48
C ALA A 37 -9.08 5.29 -17.56
N ILE A 38 -8.79 4.40 -18.51
CA ILE A 38 -7.42 3.87 -18.71
C ILE A 38 -6.46 5.01 -19.08
N ARG A 39 -6.84 5.86 -20.04
CA ARG A 39 -6.03 6.99 -20.49
C ARG A 39 -5.73 7.97 -19.35
N GLU A 40 -6.76 8.38 -18.61
CA GLU A 40 -6.61 9.35 -17.51
C GLU A 40 -5.73 8.80 -16.38
N VAL A 41 -5.91 7.53 -15.99
CA VAL A 41 -5.07 6.90 -14.97
C VAL A 41 -3.62 6.81 -15.44
N LEU A 42 -3.39 6.46 -16.71
CA LEU A 42 -2.05 6.40 -17.29
C LEU A 42 -1.40 7.79 -17.32
N GLU A 43 -2.13 8.82 -17.72
CA GLU A 43 -1.65 10.21 -17.77
C GLU A 43 -1.30 10.75 -16.37
N GLU A 44 -2.18 10.56 -15.39
CA GLU A 44 -2.05 11.13 -14.04
C GLU A 44 -1.11 10.33 -13.12
N THR A 45 -0.96 9.01 -13.34
CA THR A 45 -0.21 8.13 -12.42
C THR A 45 0.92 7.35 -13.07
N GLY A 46 0.98 7.29 -14.41
CA GLY A 46 1.95 6.48 -15.14
C GLY A 46 1.69 4.98 -15.08
N PHE A 47 0.57 4.54 -14.51
CA PHE A 47 0.24 3.13 -14.34
C PHE A 47 -0.84 2.68 -15.33
N ASP A 48 -0.54 1.65 -16.11
CA ASP A 48 -1.50 1.07 -17.06
C ASP A 48 -2.42 0.06 -16.37
N VAL A 49 -3.71 0.40 -16.32
CA VAL A 49 -4.77 -0.43 -15.73
C VAL A 49 -5.54 -1.26 -16.76
N SER A 50 -5.19 -1.22 -18.04
CA SER A 50 -5.92 -1.87 -19.14
C SER A 50 -6.17 -3.37 -18.91
N LYS A 51 -5.19 -4.07 -18.34
CA LYS A 51 -5.26 -5.52 -18.05
C LYS A 51 -5.99 -5.86 -16.75
N LEU A 52 -6.21 -4.88 -15.89
CA LEU A 52 -6.84 -5.05 -14.58
C LEU A 52 -8.30 -4.59 -14.58
N LEU A 53 -8.66 -3.71 -15.51
CA LEU A 53 -10.00 -3.14 -15.60
C LEU A 53 -11.03 -4.20 -15.97
N LYS A 54 -12.11 -4.22 -15.20
CA LYS A 54 -13.33 -4.97 -15.49
C LYS A 54 -14.48 -3.99 -15.63
N MET A 55 -15.24 -4.10 -16.70
CA MET A 55 -16.29 -3.13 -17.03
C MET A 55 -17.43 -3.13 -16.00
N ASP A 56 -17.70 -4.28 -15.39
CA ASP A 56 -18.75 -4.45 -14.38
C ASP A 56 -18.35 -3.88 -13.00
N ASP A 57 -17.05 -3.78 -12.74
CA ASP A 57 -16.52 -3.26 -11.47
C ASP A 57 -16.42 -1.73 -11.53
N CYS A 58 -17.57 -1.06 -11.50
CA CYS A 58 -17.64 0.40 -11.51
C CYS A 58 -18.65 0.97 -10.51
N VAL A 59 -18.41 2.22 -10.14
CA VAL A 59 -19.33 3.04 -9.33
C VAL A 59 -19.65 4.28 -10.14
N GLU A 60 -20.94 4.54 -10.32
CA GLU A 60 -21.42 5.71 -11.02
C GLU A 60 -22.23 6.59 -10.07
N VAL A 61 -21.93 7.90 -10.11
CA VAL A 61 -22.65 8.91 -9.34
C VAL A 61 -22.99 10.06 -10.29
N VAL A 62 -24.23 10.54 -10.21
CA VAL A 62 -24.70 11.71 -10.95
C VAL A 62 -24.89 12.85 -9.96
N ILE A 63 -24.19 13.96 -10.18
CA ILE A 63 -24.24 15.15 -9.32
C ILE A 63 -24.67 16.34 -10.18
N GLY A 64 -25.91 16.78 -9.99
CA GLY A 64 -26.53 17.77 -10.87
C GLY A 64 -26.59 17.24 -12.31
N GLN A 65 -25.85 17.87 -13.22
CA GLN A 65 -25.76 17.46 -14.63
C GLN A 65 -24.48 16.68 -14.95
N GLN A 66 -23.59 16.48 -13.97
CA GLN A 66 -22.33 15.79 -14.18
C GLN A 66 -22.46 14.32 -13.80
N ARG A 67 -22.32 13.43 -14.78
CA ARG A 67 -22.18 11.98 -14.57
C ARG A 67 -20.70 11.65 -14.40
N VAL A 68 -20.37 11.00 -13.29
CA VAL A 68 -19.00 10.52 -13.01
C VAL A 68 -19.06 9.02 -12.76
N ARG A 69 -18.29 8.27 -13.56
CA ARG A 69 -18.11 6.83 -13.42
C ARG A 69 -16.65 6.55 -13.08
N LEU A 70 -16.42 5.84 -11.98
CA LEU A 70 -15.11 5.36 -11.55
C LEU A 70 -15.07 3.84 -11.65
N TYR A 71 -14.00 3.29 -12.22
CA TYR A 71 -13.76 1.84 -12.26
C TYR A 71 -12.90 1.42 -11.07
N ILE A 72 -13.23 0.27 -10.48
CA ILE A 72 -12.51 -0.26 -9.33
C ILE A 72 -11.42 -1.20 -9.83
N ILE A 73 -10.17 -0.81 -9.60
CA ILE A 73 -8.98 -1.61 -9.93
C ILE A 73 -8.42 -2.21 -8.65
N ALA A 74 -8.54 -3.52 -8.49
CA ALA A 74 -8.01 -4.25 -7.34
C ALA A 74 -6.72 -5.00 -7.68
N GLY A 75 -5.93 -5.32 -6.65
CA GLY A 75 -4.71 -6.13 -6.79
C GLY A 75 -3.47 -5.34 -7.21
N VAL A 76 -3.53 -4.01 -7.22
CA VAL A 76 -2.34 -3.15 -7.39
C VAL A 76 -1.50 -3.26 -6.12
N LYS A 77 -0.19 -3.44 -6.28
CA LYS A 77 0.73 -3.55 -5.14
C LYS A 77 1.07 -2.17 -4.59
N GLU A 78 1.23 -2.07 -3.28
CA GLU A 78 1.55 -0.80 -2.60
C GLU A 78 2.96 -0.29 -2.95
N ASP A 79 3.89 -1.19 -3.30
CA ASP A 79 5.25 -0.87 -3.76
C ASP A 79 5.32 -0.44 -5.24
N THR A 80 4.17 -0.32 -5.91
CA THR A 80 4.10 0.21 -7.28
C THR A 80 4.55 1.67 -7.27
N VAL A 81 5.50 1.98 -8.15
CA VAL A 81 5.97 3.36 -8.35
C VAL A 81 5.02 4.06 -9.31
N PHE A 82 4.44 5.17 -8.85
CA PHE A 82 3.59 6.04 -9.65
C PHE A 82 4.36 7.31 -10.03
N ALA A 83 4.23 7.73 -11.28
CA ALA A 83 4.81 8.96 -11.78
C ALA A 83 3.90 9.54 -12.89
N PRO A 84 3.39 10.77 -12.74
CA PRO A 84 2.56 11.39 -13.77
C PRO A 84 3.34 11.55 -15.07
N LEU A 85 2.67 11.32 -16.19
CA LEU A 85 3.25 11.54 -17.53
C LEU A 85 3.07 13.00 -17.98
N THR A 86 2.06 13.69 -17.47
CA THR A 86 1.77 15.08 -17.81
C THR A 86 2.54 16.06 -16.90
N LYS A 87 3.11 17.11 -17.51
CA LYS A 87 3.89 18.12 -16.76
C LYS A 87 2.96 19.08 -16.03
N LYS A 88 3.15 19.21 -14.71
CA LYS A 88 2.51 20.23 -13.84
C LYS A 88 1.00 20.06 -13.58
N GLU A 89 0.45 18.87 -13.78
CA GLU A 89 -0.96 18.60 -13.44
C GLU A 89 -1.09 18.00 -12.05
N ILE A 90 -0.36 16.93 -11.77
CA ILE A 90 -0.34 16.22 -10.49
C ILE A 90 0.93 16.56 -9.72
N SER A 91 0.77 17.04 -8.49
CA SER A 91 1.88 17.34 -7.58
C SER A 91 2.23 16.17 -6.66
N ASP A 92 1.24 15.36 -6.33
CA ASP A 92 1.39 14.30 -5.33
C ASP A 92 0.43 13.14 -5.60
N ILE A 93 0.90 11.92 -5.31
CA ILE A 93 0.18 10.65 -5.48
C ILE A 93 0.47 9.82 -4.24
N SER A 94 -0.58 9.37 -3.55
CA SER A 94 -0.39 8.60 -2.33
C SER A 94 -1.54 7.63 -2.06
N TRP A 95 -1.20 6.59 -1.31
CA TRP A 95 -2.16 5.62 -0.77
C TRP A 95 -2.78 6.17 0.50
N PHE A 96 -4.11 6.14 0.58
CA PHE A 96 -4.86 6.55 1.76
C PHE A 96 -5.68 5.39 2.30
N HIS A 97 -5.74 5.28 3.63
CA HIS A 97 -6.68 4.36 4.26
C HIS A 97 -8.11 4.81 4.00
N ILE A 98 -8.96 3.89 3.54
CA ILE A 98 -10.36 4.21 3.22
C ILE A 98 -11.10 4.75 4.46
N ASP A 99 -10.70 4.34 5.66
CA ASP A 99 -11.30 4.82 6.91
C ASP A 99 -10.87 6.26 7.26
N GLU A 100 -9.73 6.75 6.76
CA GLU A 100 -9.30 8.14 6.92
C GLU A 100 -10.03 9.11 5.98
N LEU A 101 -10.56 8.58 4.88
CA LEU A 101 -11.29 9.35 3.87
C LEU A 101 -12.74 9.63 4.28
N LEU A 102 -13.24 8.98 5.33
CA LEU A 102 -14.59 9.18 5.82
C LEU A 102 -14.77 10.63 6.28
N PRO A 103 -15.72 11.38 5.69
CA PRO A 103 -16.05 12.71 6.18
C PRO A 103 -17.11 12.63 7.27
N ALA A 104 -17.37 13.77 7.92
CA ALA A 104 -18.54 13.94 8.79
C ALA A 104 -19.89 14.03 8.02
N GLY A 105 -19.89 13.97 6.68
CA GLY A 105 -21.10 14.08 5.82
C GLY A 105 -20.81 13.70 4.35
N ASP A 106 -21.83 13.74 3.47
CA ASP A 106 -21.76 13.25 2.07
C ASP A 106 -21.44 14.35 1.03
N ASP A 107 -20.83 15.45 1.46
CA ASP A 107 -20.59 16.61 0.60
C ASP A 107 -19.51 16.34 -0.45
N ILE A 108 -19.71 16.87 -1.67
CA ILE A 108 -18.77 16.80 -2.80
C ILE A 108 -17.35 17.23 -2.41
N THR A 109 -17.26 18.28 -1.59
CA THR A 109 -16.01 18.74 -1.01
C THR A 109 -16.09 18.49 0.47
N SER A 110 -15.17 17.70 1.00
CA SER A 110 -15.20 17.27 2.40
C SER A 110 -13.82 17.38 3.03
N ARG A 111 -13.77 17.31 4.35
CA ARG A 111 -12.52 17.10 5.09
C ARG A 111 -12.49 15.69 5.65
N GLY A 112 -11.44 14.94 5.32
CA GLY A 112 -11.15 13.67 5.97
C GLY A 112 -10.81 13.87 7.45
N VAL A 113 -10.76 12.77 8.20
CA VAL A 113 -10.59 12.79 9.68
C VAL A 113 -9.27 13.44 10.13
N ASN A 114 -8.28 13.44 9.25
CA ASN A 114 -6.94 14.02 9.41
C ASN A 114 -6.83 15.46 8.86
N GLY A 115 -7.95 16.08 8.46
CA GLY A 115 -7.97 17.43 7.89
C GLY A 115 -7.62 17.49 6.39
N LEU A 116 -7.48 16.35 5.71
CA LEU A 116 -7.28 16.31 4.26
C LEU A 116 -8.48 16.92 3.55
N LYS A 117 -8.23 17.85 2.63
CA LYS A 117 -9.26 18.37 1.74
C LYS A 117 -9.51 17.37 0.63
N LEU A 118 -10.72 16.82 0.56
CA LEU A 118 -11.14 15.84 -0.42
C LEU A 118 -12.12 16.47 -1.40
N TYR A 119 -12.07 16.04 -2.66
CA TYR A 119 -13.02 16.45 -3.69
C TYR A 119 -13.49 15.24 -4.48
N MET A 120 -14.81 15.07 -4.58
CA MET A 120 -15.44 13.96 -5.30
C MET A 120 -14.99 12.57 -4.78
N VAL A 121 -14.74 12.47 -3.48
CA VAL A 121 -14.38 11.19 -2.82
C VAL A 121 -15.57 10.64 -2.05
N ALA A 122 -16.17 11.44 -1.16
CA ALA A 122 -17.25 11.00 -0.27
C ALA A 122 -18.41 10.26 -0.95
N PRO A 123 -18.97 10.77 -2.09
CA PRO A 123 -20.12 10.12 -2.73
C PRO A 123 -19.85 8.70 -3.22
N PHE A 124 -18.57 8.33 -3.39
CA PHE A 124 -18.17 7.01 -3.86
C PHE A 124 -17.83 6.03 -2.72
N LEU A 125 -17.58 6.52 -1.50
CA LEU A 125 -17.05 5.68 -0.42
C LEU A 125 -18.04 4.60 0.01
N THR A 126 -19.34 4.89 0.06
CA THR A 126 -20.37 3.90 0.44
C THR A 126 -20.40 2.73 -0.54
N SER A 127 -20.51 3.02 -1.84
CA SER A 127 -20.53 2.01 -2.90
C SER A 127 -19.20 1.26 -3.00
N LEU A 128 -18.08 1.96 -2.84
CA LEU A 128 -16.74 1.35 -2.80
C LEU A 128 -16.61 0.35 -1.65
N LYS A 129 -17.05 0.71 -0.43
CA LYS A 129 -17.04 -0.18 0.74
C LYS A 129 -17.93 -1.41 0.52
N ALA A 130 -19.10 -1.23 -0.10
CA ALA A 130 -19.99 -2.33 -0.45
C ALA A 130 -19.33 -3.28 -1.46
N TRP A 131 -18.73 -2.74 -2.54
CA TRP A 131 -18.01 -3.53 -3.52
C TRP A 131 -16.86 -4.30 -2.89
N ILE A 132 -16.06 -3.65 -2.05
CA ILE A 132 -14.94 -4.27 -1.33
C ILE A 132 -15.44 -5.40 -0.44
N SER A 133 -16.55 -5.22 0.28
CA SER A 133 -17.10 -6.24 1.17
C SER A 133 -17.56 -7.49 0.40
N ALA A 134 -18.18 -7.30 -0.77
CA ALA A 134 -18.58 -8.39 -1.65
C ALA A 134 -17.39 -9.13 -2.27
N HIS A 135 -16.33 -8.41 -2.67
CA HIS A 135 -15.17 -8.98 -3.38
C HIS A 135 -14.05 -9.49 -2.44
N GLN A 136 -14.05 -9.07 -1.18
CA GLN A 136 -13.18 -9.67 -0.16
C GLN A 136 -13.64 -11.08 0.22
N LEU A 137 -14.91 -11.43 0.05
CA LEU A 137 -15.36 -12.80 0.28
C LEU A 137 -14.88 -13.76 -0.83
N SER A 138 -14.72 -13.28 -2.07
CA SER A 138 -14.31 -14.11 -3.22
C SER A 138 -12.79 -14.28 -3.33
N THR A 139 -11.99 -13.29 -2.91
CA THR A 139 -10.51 -13.38 -2.91
C THR A 139 -9.96 -14.33 -1.85
N PHE A 140 -10.69 -14.60 -0.77
CA PHE A 140 -10.33 -15.60 0.24
C PHE A 140 -10.74 -17.05 -0.11
N GLN A 141 -11.59 -17.27 -1.13
CA GLN A 141 -12.03 -18.61 -1.52
C GLN A 141 -11.23 -19.25 -2.67
N ARG A 142 -10.25 -18.55 -3.25
CA ARG A 142 -9.42 -19.09 -4.33
C ARG A 142 -7.93 -19.00 -4.00
N SER A 143 -7.49 -19.84 -3.07
CA SER A 143 -6.16 -20.48 -3.10
C SER A 143 -6.01 -21.43 -1.91
N ASP A 144 -6.86 -22.45 -1.83
CA ASP A 144 -6.57 -23.64 -1.01
C ASP A 144 -6.19 -24.79 -1.94
N THR A 145 -5.04 -24.63 -2.60
CA THR A 145 -4.27 -25.76 -3.14
C THR A 145 -2.83 -25.60 -2.72
N SER A 146 -2.53 -26.25 -1.59
CA SER A 146 -1.27 -26.90 -1.25
C SER A 146 0.02 -26.25 -1.76
N ALA A 147 0.65 -25.46 -0.90
CA ALA A 147 2.10 -25.47 -0.77
C ALA A 147 2.46 -25.23 0.70
N LYS A 148 2.90 -26.29 1.37
CA LYS A 148 3.61 -26.20 2.65
C LYS A 148 4.85 -25.32 2.45
N GLY A 149 4.78 -24.08 2.89
CA GLY A 149 5.90 -23.14 2.96
C GLY A 149 6.12 -22.73 4.39
N THR A 150 6.98 -23.44 5.10
CA THR A 150 7.40 -23.13 6.46
C THR A 150 8.12 -21.77 6.46
N CYS A 151 7.56 -20.76 7.12
CA CYS A 151 8.31 -19.56 7.49
C CYS A 151 8.42 -19.50 9.02
N VAL A 152 9.63 -19.83 9.46
CA VAL A 152 10.16 -19.64 10.81
C VAL A 152 10.38 -18.14 11.05
N TRP A 153 10.46 -17.73 12.32
CA TRP A 153 10.79 -16.40 12.89
C TRP A 153 9.60 -15.60 13.45
N LYS A 154 9.38 -15.80 14.76
CA LYS A 154 8.61 -14.93 15.66
C LYS A 154 9.60 -14.40 16.71
N ALA A 155 9.87 -13.09 16.70
CA ALA A 155 10.51 -12.43 17.84
C ALA A 155 9.40 -11.95 18.80
N LYS A 156 9.44 -12.38 20.06
CA LYS A 156 8.58 -11.86 21.13
C LYS A 156 9.47 -11.16 22.14
N ASN A 157 9.30 -9.85 22.26
CA ASN A 157 9.89 -9.06 23.32
C ASN A 157 8.88 -8.95 24.47
N SER A 158 9.24 -9.40 25.65
CA SER A 158 8.72 -8.88 26.93
C SER A 158 9.58 -9.39 28.07
N SER A 159 10.45 -8.52 28.58
CA SER A 159 11.01 -8.61 29.91
C SER A 159 9.90 -8.37 30.94
N SER A 160 9.89 -9.17 32.01
CA SER A 160 9.78 -8.70 33.40
C SER A 160 9.83 -9.93 34.30
N GLY A 161 10.85 -9.97 35.16
CA GLY A 161 11.14 -11.10 36.03
C GLY A 161 10.23 -11.16 37.25
N SER A 162 10.26 -12.29 37.93
CA SER A 162 10.66 -12.39 39.33
C SER A 162 10.49 -13.84 39.81
N THR A 163 11.40 -14.22 40.69
CA THR A 163 11.24 -15.12 41.85
C THR A 163 11.51 -16.64 41.71
N THR A 164 12.36 -17.05 42.65
CA THR A 164 12.40 -18.31 43.41
C THR A 164 12.96 -19.58 42.77
N SER A 165 14.19 -19.84 43.21
CA SER A 165 14.85 -21.11 43.50
C SER A 165 13.91 -22.27 43.84
N THR A 166 14.16 -23.42 43.24
CA THR A 166 14.12 -24.72 43.94
C THR A 166 14.90 -25.75 43.14
N GLU A 167 15.68 -26.53 43.88
CA GLU A 167 16.50 -27.65 43.42
C GLU A 167 15.65 -28.76 42.79
N HIS A 168 16.24 -29.56 41.90
CA HIS A 168 16.30 -31.04 42.03
C HIS A 168 17.21 -31.61 40.94
N ALA A 169 18.18 -32.41 41.38
CA ALA A 169 19.15 -33.13 40.57
C ALA A 169 18.54 -34.34 39.86
N LEU A 170 19.03 -34.66 38.66
CA LEU A 170 19.24 -36.04 38.23
C LEU A 170 20.23 -36.15 37.07
N THR A 171 21.04 -37.19 37.18
CA THR A 171 22.26 -37.57 36.46
C THR A 171 22.01 -38.12 35.05
N ARG A 172 22.99 -37.94 34.13
CA ARG A 172 23.79 -39.04 33.51
C ARG A 172 24.50 -38.59 32.23
N ALA A 173 25.78 -38.95 32.14
CA ALA A 173 26.70 -38.72 31.03
C ALA A 173 26.45 -39.65 29.82
N GLY A 174 26.79 -39.17 28.62
CA GLY A 174 26.91 -39.97 27.40
C GLY A 174 27.50 -39.15 26.25
N SER A 175 28.68 -39.52 25.77
CA SER A 175 29.45 -38.87 24.70
C SER A 175 28.81 -39.01 23.31
N GLY A 176 29.00 -37.99 22.47
CA GLY A 176 28.90 -38.09 21.01
C GLY A 176 29.09 -36.73 20.35
N THR A 177 30.26 -36.48 19.79
CA THR A 177 30.43 -35.48 18.72
C THR A 177 29.74 -36.01 17.44
N PRO A 178 28.99 -35.17 16.74
CA PRO A 178 29.37 -34.93 15.34
C PRO A 178 29.13 -33.48 14.87
N THR A 179 30.17 -32.96 14.22
CA THR A 179 30.19 -32.15 12.99
C THR A 179 29.24 -30.95 12.85
N ASP A 180 29.90 -29.78 12.81
CA ASP A 180 29.49 -28.54 12.18
C ASP A 180 28.75 -28.70 10.85
N SER A 181 27.63 -27.99 10.74
CA SER A 181 27.27 -27.16 9.58
C SER A 181 25.98 -26.41 9.89
N LYS A 182 26.07 -25.39 10.76
CA LYS A 182 24.95 -24.46 11.03
C LYS A 182 25.28 -23.09 10.44
N PRO A 183 24.51 -22.57 9.47
CA PRO A 183 24.67 -21.20 8.97
C PRO A 183 24.23 -20.24 10.07
N GLY A 184 25.14 -19.43 10.61
CA GLY A 184 24.74 -18.46 11.65
C GLY A 184 25.83 -17.77 12.46
N LYS A 185 27.08 -17.70 11.98
CA LYS A 185 28.17 -17.00 12.71
C LYS A 185 28.71 -15.75 12.02
N SER A 186 28.01 -15.19 11.02
CA SER A 186 28.56 -14.08 10.22
C SER A 186 27.92 -12.72 10.45
N PHE A 187 27.70 -12.27 11.69
CA PHE A 187 27.35 -10.85 11.94
C PHE A 187 27.85 -10.27 13.28
N ARG A 188 28.66 -11.01 14.06
CA ARG A 188 29.13 -10.50 15.37
C ARG A 188 30.23 -9.45 15.28
N ASN A 189 30.82 -9.28 14.10
CA ASN A 189 31.93 -8.35 13.85
C ASN A 189 31.59 -7.27 12.81
N PHE A 190 30.32 -7.10 12.43
CA PHE A 190 29.95 -5.98 11.58
C PHE A 190 30.01 -4.70 12.42
N LYS A 191 31.01 -3.85 12.12
CA LYS A 191 31.09 -2.49 12.64
C LYS A 191 30.84 -1.54 11.48
N PHE A 192 29.96 -0.58 11.72
CA PHE A 192 29.69 0.49 10.78
C PHE A 192 30.87 1.46 10.82
N ASP A 193 31.73 1.39 9.82
CA ASP A 193 32.88 2.28 9.71
C ASP A 193 32.46 3.59 9.04
N THR A 194 31.97 4.51 9.87
CA THR A 194 31.51 5.83 9.44
C THR A 194 32.64 6.64 8.77
N ALA A 195 33.90 6.39 9.11
CA ALA A 195 35.03 7.12 8.54
C ALA A 195 35.28 6.71 7.09
N LEU A 196 35.22 5.41 6.78
CA LEU A 196 35.35 4.93 5.39
C LEU A 196 34.22 5.43 4.49
N ILE A 197 33.00 5.54 5.04
CA ILE A 197 31.84 6.04 4.29
C ILE A 197 32.00 7.53 3.97
N LEU A 198 32.40 8.34 4.96
CA LEU A 198 32.64 9.78 4.75
C LEU A 198 33.79 10.02 3.78
N GLN A 199 34.88 9.25 3.87
CA GLN A 199 36.00 9.34 2.95
C GLN A 199 35.59 8.97 1.51
N ALA A 200 34.75 7.94 1.34
CA ALA A 200 34.23 7.56 0.02
C ALA A 200 33.32 8.64 -0.58
N MET A 201 32.51 9.31 0.25
CA MET A 201 31.67 10.44 -0.18
C MET A 201 32.54 11.63 -0.61
N GLU A 202 33.51 12.03 0.20
CA GLU A 202 34.41 13.14 -0.13
C GLU A 202 35.22 12.88 -1.41
N THR A 203 35.69 11.65 -1.61
CA THR A 203 36.42 11.28 -2.84
C THR A 203 35.51 11.33 -4.07
N ALA A 204 34.24 10.94 -3.94
CA ALA A 204 33.28 10.98 -5.04
C ALA A 204 32.88 12.41 -5.46
N PHE A 205 32.99 13.38 -4.55
CA PHE A 205 32.65 14.79 -4.80
C PHE A 205 33.88 15.68 -5.07
N ALA A 206 35.10 15.15 -4.98
CA ALA A 206 36.34 15.89 -5.23
C ALA A 206 36.82 15.89 -6.69
N VAL A 207 36.06 15.31 -7.63
CA VAL A 207 36.33 15.44 -9.07
C VAL A 207 35.30 16.37 -9.70
N ASN A 208 35.53 17.67 -9.55
CA ASN A 208 35.14 18.71 -10.51
C ASN A 208 36.01 19.96 -10.31
#